data_AF-X1GAF4-F1
#
_entry.id   AF-X1GAF4-F1
#
_cell.length_a   1.000
_cell.length_b   1.000
_cell.length_c   1.000
_cell.angle_alpha   90.00
_cell.angle_beta   90.00
_cell.angle_gamma   90.00
#
_symmetry.space_group_name_H-M   'P 1'
#
loop_
_entity.id
_entity.type
_entity.pdbx_description
1 polymer ?
#
loop_
_entity_poly.entity_id
_entity_poly.type
_entity_poly.pdbx_seq_one_letter_code
_entity_poly.pdbx_strand_id
1 'polypeptide(L)'
;PEVPFYIEEICETLIKRKKQGNDYTIIAVAEGAKAAKGSKFLSQEVVKGEKIDAFGHILLGGIATLLEKEIPKRTGIETRSVILGHLQRGGRPSAFDRFLATRFGLKAIELVKEGKFGHMTSLRGTEIVSVPLQEAVGETKRVPQKLYDEVVKPLWGE
;
A
#
# COMPACT_ATOMS: atom_id res chain seq x y z
N PRO A 1 -1.56 0.39 -4.47
CA PRO A 1 -0.80 1.16 -5.50
C PRO A 1 -0.98 0.58 -6.92
N GLU A 2 -1.13 -0.73 -6.97
CA GLU A 2 -1.31 -1.59 -8.13
C GLU A 2 -2.62 -1.30 -8.86
N VAL A 3 -3.69 -0.99 -8.12
CA VAL A 3 -5.01 -0.65 -8.65
C VAL A 3 -5.26 0.85 -8.50
N PRO A 4 -5.46 1.60 -9.61
CA PRO A 4 -5.89 3.00 -9.53
C PRO A 4 -7.29 3.11 -8.93
N PHE A 5 -7.55 4.17 -8.17
CA PHE A 5 -8.86 4.38 -7.55
C PHE A 5 -9.64 5.52 -8.21
N TYR A 6 -10.96 5.47 -8.12
CA TYR A 6 -11.86 6.58 -8.44
C TYR A 6 -12.47 7.11 -7.14
N ILE A 7 -12.43 8.42 -6.93
CA ILE A 7 -12.94 9.00 -5.68
C ILE A 7 -14.48 8.90 -5.62
N GLU A 8 -15.12 8.88 -6.79
CA GLU A 8 -16.56 8.70 -6.95
C GLU A 8 -17.00 7.36 -6.36
N GLU A 9 -16.31 6.26 -6.69
CA GLU A 9 -16.57 4.92 -6.13
C GLU A 9 -16.40 4.91 -4.60
N ILE A 10 -15.33 5.54 -4.09
CA ILE A 10 -15.12 5.69 -2.64
C ILE A 10 -16.33 6.39 -1.99
N CYS A 11 -16.77 7.51 -2.56
CA CYS A 11 -17.88 8.29 -2.03
C CYS A 11 -19.20 7.51 -2.06
N GLU A 12 -19.47 6.80 -3.15
CA GLU A 12 -20.66 5.96 -3.29
C GLU A 12 -20.71 4.86 -2.23
N THR A 13 -19.59 4.16 -2.00
CA THR A 13 -19.48 3.14 -0.96
C THR A 13 -19.69 3.72 0.43
N LEU A 14 -19.13 4.90 0.74
CA LEU A 14 -19.34 5.56 2.02
C LEU A 14 -20.81 5.92 2.25
N ILE A 15 -21.48 6.47 1.23
CA ILE A 15 -22.91 6.81 1.30
C ILE A 15 -23.74 5.54 1.49
N LYS A 16 -23.45 4.47 0.75
CA LYS A 16 -24.13 3.16 0.88
C LYS A 16 -23.99 2.61 2.29
N ARG A 17 -22.78 2.60 2.85
CA ARG A 17 -22.51 2.12 4.21
C ARG A 17 -23.25 2.95 5.27
N LYS A 18 -23.29 4.28 5.13
CA LYS A 18 -24.04 5.16 6.03
C LYS A 18 -25.55 4.89 5.95
N LYS A 19 -26.10 4.71 4.76
CA LYS A 19 -27.53 4.33 4.57
C LYS A 19 -27.88 2.98 5.18
N GLN A 20 -26.92 2.06 5.27
CA GLN A 20 -27.07 0.76 5.95
C GLN A 20 -26.96 0.87 7.48
N GLY A 21 -26.79 2.07 8.05
CA GLY A 21 -26.70 2.28 9.50
C GLY A 21 -25.31 2.06 10.09
N ASN A 22 -24.24 2.04 9.28
CA ASN A 22 -22.88 2.02 9.82
C ASN A 22 -22.50 3.41 10.34
N ASP A 23 -22.18 3.50 11.63
CA ASP A 23 -21.82 4.77 12.29
C ASP A 23 -20.45 5.31 11.87
N TYR A 24 -19.55 4.45 11.40
CA TYR A 24 -18.21 4.83 10.96
C TYR A 24 -17.70 3.95 9.81
N THR A 25 -16.67 4.42 9.10
CA THR A 25 -15.93 3.65 8.10
C THR A 25 -14.46 4.02 8.18
N ILE A 26 -13.58 3.02 8.11
CA ILE A 26 -12.13 3.20 8.09
C ILE A 26 -11.65 2.98 6.65
N ILE A 27 -10.83 3.90 6.16
CA ILE A 27 -10.21 3.81 4.85
C ILE A 27 -8.69 3.68 5.06
N ALA A 28 -8.12 2.56 4.63
CA ALA A 28 -6.67 2.36 4.59
C ALA A 28 -6.15 2.70 3.19
N VAL A 29 -5.19 3.62 3.10
CA VAL A 29 -4.67 4.10 1.82
C VAL A 29 -3.16 3.91 1.79
N ALA A 30 -2.67 3.23 0.75
CA ALA A 30 -1.24 3.12 0.52
C ALA A 30 -0.67 4.45 0.02
N GLU A 31 0.53 4.81 0.48
CA GLU A 31 1.22 6.05 0.10
C GLU A 31 1.39 6.20 -1.42
N GLY A 32 1.59 5.08 -2.13
CA GLY A 32 1.69 5.01 -3.59
C GLY A 32 0.36 4.83 -4.32
N ALA A 33 -0.78 5.04 -3.67
CA ALA A 33 -2.08 4.99 -4.34
C ALA A 33 -2.19 6.09 -5.41
N LYS A 34 -2.69 5.72 -6.59
CA LYS A 34 -2.81 6.62 -7.73
C LYS A 34 -4.28 6.78 -8.10
N ALA A 35 -4.73 8.01 -8.28
CA ALA A 35 -6.05 8.25 -8.86
C ALA A 35 -6.05 7.76 -10.31
N ALA A 36 -7.17 7.23 -10.78
CA ALA A 36 -7.32 6.79 -12.15
C ALA A 36 -7.17 7.96 -13.14
N LYS A 37 -6.61 7.67 -14.32
CA LYS A 37 -6.38 8.65 -15.38
C LYS A 37 -7.71 9.27 -15.81
N GLY A 38 -7.77 10.60 -15.85
CA GLY A 38 -8.97 11.34 -16.23
C GLY A 38 -9.97 11.58 -15.10
N SER A 39 -9.68 11.16 -13.86
CA SER A 39 -10.53 11.56 -12.73
C SER A 39 -10.45 13.08 -12.53
N LYS A 40 -11.62 13.74 -12.48
CA LYS A 40 -11.75 15.19 -12.22
C LYS A 40 -11.21 15.60 -10.84
N PHE A 41 -10.93 14.61 -10.01
CA PHE A 41 -10.23 14.69 -8.74
C PHE A 41 -8.83 15.28 -8.84
N LEU A 42 -8.18 15.19 -10.01
CA LEU A 42 -6.92 15.87 -10.33
C LEU A 42 -7.17 17.19 -11.06
N SER A 43 -8.01 18.07 -10.52
CA SER A 43 -8.09 19.44 -11.04
C SER A 43 -6.80 20.19 -10.68
N GLN A 44 -6.32 21.03 -11.61
CA GLN A 44 -5.08 21.81 -11.51
C GLN A 44 -4.97 22.70 -10.25
N GLU A 45 -6.05 22.88 -9.49
CA GLU A 45 -6.08 23.69 -8.27
C GLU A 45 -5.43 23.02 -7.06
N VAL A 46 -5.46 21.68 -6.94
CA VAL A 46 -4.76 20.94 -5.87
C VAL A 46 -3.25 20.91 -6.12
N VAL A 47 -2.86 21.03 -7.39
CA VAL A 47 -1.47 21.00 -7.88
C VAL A 47 -0.72 22.33 -7.64
N LYS A 48 -1.43 23.42 -7.29
CA LYS A 48 -0.78 24.72 -7.04
C LYS A 48 0.10 24.77 -5.79
N GLY A 49 -0.01 23.79 -4.88
CA GLY A 49 0.73 23.79 -3.61
C GLY A 49 1.75 22.67 -3.40
N GLU A 50 1.67 21.56 -4.15
CA GLU A 50 2.51 20.38 -3.93
C GLU A 50 3.31 20.05 -5.19
N LYS A 51 4.64 19.98 -5.04
CA LYS A 51 5.58 19.76 -6.14
C LYS A 51 5.21 18.48 -6.89
N ILE A 52 4.89 18.62 -8.17
CA ILE A 52 4.86 17.50 -9.10
C ILE A 52 6.30 17.00 -9.23
N ASP A 53 6.53 15.71 -9.10
CA ASP A 53 7.85 15.14 -9.42
C ASP A 53 8.13 15.27 -10.93
N ALA A 54 9.38 15.02 -11.36
CA ALA A 54 9.77 15.12 -12.77
C ALA A 54 9.01 14.18 -13.73
N PHE A 55 8.11 13.32 -13.21
CA PHE A 55 7.32 12.34 -13.93
C PHE A 55 5.80 12.65 -13.94
N GLY A 56 5.36 13.79 -13.41
CA GLY A 56 3.95 14.17 -13.46
C GLY A 56 3.09 13.57 -12.34
N HIS A 57 3.69 12.94 -11.33
CA HIS A 57 2.95 12.35 -10.22
C HIS A 57 2.86 13.31 -9.02
N ILE A 58 1.71 13.31 -8.34
CA ILE A 58 1.55 13.97 -7.05
C ILE A 58 2.51 13.31 -6.06
N LEU A 59 3.23 14.14 -5.31
CA LEU A 59 4.23 13.72 -4.33
C LEU A 59 3.66 12.65 -3.39
N LEU A 60 4.32 11.49 -3.36
CA LEU A 60 4.01 10.36 -2.49
C LEU A 60 3.92 10.86 -1.03
N GLY A 61 2.79 10.64 -0.36
CA GLY A 61 2.59 11.04 1.05
C GLY A 61 1.32 11.84 1.37
N GLY A 62 0.70 12.50 0.39
CA GLY A 62 -0.42 13.44 0.62
C GLY A 62 -1.83 12.89 0.42
N ILE A 63 -1.97 11.64 -0.07
CA ILE A 63 -3.26 11.11 -0.53
C ILE A 63 -4.34 11.10 0.57
N ALA A 64 -3.95 10.78 1.81
CA ALA A 64 -4.87 10.73 2.94
C ALA A 64 -5.47 12.12 3.25
N THR A 65 -4.62 13.15 3.25
CA THR A 65 -5.04 14.56 3.45
C THR A 65 -5.91 15.06 2.31
N LEU A 66 -5.64 14.60 1.09
CA LEU A 66 -6.45 14.96 -0.07
C LEU A 66 -7.85 14.33 0.03
N LEU A 67 -7.94 13.04 0.36
CA LEU A 67 -9.23 12.37 0.58
C LEU A 67 -10.02 12.99 1.75
N GLU A 68 -9.34 13.35 2.84
CA GLU A 68 -9.94 14.05 3.97
C GLU A 68 -10.61 15.37 3.56
N LYS A 69 -10.03 16.12 2.62
CA LYS A 69 -10.62 17.37 2.11
C LYS A 69 -11.75 17.13 1.11
N GLU A 70 -11.67 16.08 0.30
CA GLU A 70 -12.60 15.85 -0.82
C GLU A 70 -13.85 15.06 -0.45
N ILE A 71 -13.74 14.06 0.44
CA ILE A 71 -14.89 13.22 0.83
C ILE A 71 -16.02 14.07 1.45
N PRO A 72 -15.76 15.00 2.41
CA PRO A 72 -16.81 15.81 3.01
C PRO A 72 -17.53 16.70 1.99
N LYS A 73 -16.81 17.27 1.01
CA LYS A 73 -17.41 18.13 -0.03
C LYS A 73 -18.42 17.38 -0.89
N ARG A 74 -18.18 16.09 -1.13
CA ARG A 74 -18.99 15.26 -2.03
C ARG A 74 -20.10 14.48 -1.31
N THR A 75 -19.90 14.16 -0.04
CA THR A 75 -20.78 13.25 0.70
C THR A 75 -21.43 13.88 1.94
N GLY A 76 -20.88 15.00 2.44
CA GLY A 76 -21.24 15.58 3.74
C GLY A 76 -20.80 14.72 4.95
N ILE A 77 -19.98 13.69 4.75
CA ILE A 77 -19.47 12.82 5.81
C ILE A 77 -18.19 13.43 6.37
N GLU A 78 -18.17 13.74 7.67
CA GLU A 78 -16.95 14.18 8.35
C GLU A 78 -15.86 13.12 8.20
N THR A 79 -14.69 13.54 7.74
CA THR A 79 -13.56 12.66 7.46
C THR A 79 -12.33 13.21 8.18
N ARG A 80 -11.50 12.32 8.73
CA ARG A 80 -10.23 12.66 9.39
C ARG A 80 -9.15 11.75 8.85
N SER A 81 -7.95 12.28 8.58
CA SER A 81 -6.81 11.46 8.18
C SER A 81 -5.75 11.35 9.26
N VAL A 82 -5.04 10.22 9.27
CA VAL A 82 -3.86 9.98 10.11
C VAL A 82 -2.76 9.41 9.23
N ILE A 83 -1.64 10.13 9.15
CA ILE A 83 -0.45 9.69 8.41
C ILE A 83 0.55 9.11 9.41
N LEU A 84 0.74 7.80 9.37
CA LEU A 84 1.62 7.10 10.31
C LEU A 84 3.12 7.33 10.00
N GLY A 85 3.49 7.42 8.72
CA GLY A 85 4.85 7.72 8.27
C GLY A 85 5.93 6.83 8.91
N HIS A 86 6.97 7.47 9.45
CA HIS A 86 8.13 6.80 10.07
C HIS A 86 7.78 5.88 11.25
N LEU A 87 6.62 6.09 11.90
CA LEU A 87 6.17 5.24 13.01
C LEU A 87 6.04 3.78 12.57
N GLN A 88 5.63 3.52 11.32
CA GLN A 88 5.48 2.17 10.78
C GLN A 88 6.81 1.42 10.61
N ARG A 89 7.94 2.15 10.55
CA ARG A 89 9.28 1.58 10.38
C ARG A 89 10.04 1.46 11.69
N GLY A 90 9.45 1.90 12.80
CA GLY A 90 10.01 1.81 14.15
C GLY A 90 9.29 0.77 15.02
N GLY A 91 9.74 0.66 16.26
CA GLY A 91 9.14 -0.25 17.26
C GLY A 91 9.89 -1.56 17.42
N ARG A 92 9.48 -2.34 18.43
CA ARG A 92 10.07 -3.67 18.70
C ARG A 92 9.51 -4.67 17.68
N PRO A 93 10.37 -5.45 17.00
CA PRO A 93 9.90 -6.45 16.04
C PRO A 93 9.02 -7.50 16.71
N SER A 94 8.05 -8.03 15.97
CA SER A 94 7.16 -9.07 16.48
C SER A 94 7.94 -10.37 16.78
N ALA A 95 7.30 -11.33 17.46
CA ALA A 95 7.90 -12.66 17.64
C ALA A 95 8.19 -13.33 16.29
N PHE A 96 7.28 -13.17 15.33
CA PHE A 96 7.45 -13.68 13.97
C PHE A 96 8.65 -13.03 13.27
N ASP A 97 8.74 -11.70 13.29
CA ASP A 97 9.85 -10.99 12.63
C ASP A 97 11.21 -11.38 13.23
N ARG A 98 11.29 -11.55 14.56
CA ARG A 98 12.51 -12.01 15.24
C ARG A 98 12.90 -13.43 14.85
N PHE A 99 11.91 -14.33 14.77
CA PHE A 99 12.13 -15.71 14.36
C PHE A 99 12.58 -15.78 12.89
N LEU A 100 11.88 -15.05 12.00
CA LEU A 100 12.19 -15.00 10.58
C LEU A 100 13.59 -14.40 10.33
N ALA A 101 13.92 -13.28 10.98
CA ALA A 101 15.24 -12.65 10.87
C ALA A 101 16.36 -13.60 11.29
N THR A 102 16.16 -14.33 12.39
CA THR A 102 17.12 -15.36 12.84
C THR A 102 17.31 -16.44 11.77
N ARG A 103 16.22 -16.97 11.21
CA ARG A 103 16.29 -17.99 10.17
C ARG A 103 16.97 -17.48 8.88
N PHE A 104 16.73 -16.23 8.48
CA PHE A 104 17.44 -15.60 7.38
C PHE A 104 18.94 -15.47 7.66
N GLY A 105 19.33 -15.05 8.87
CA GLY A 105 20.73 -14.96 9.28
C GLY A 105 21.43 -16.32 9.25
N LEU A 106 20.80 -17.36 9.80
CA LEU A 106 21.34 -18.73 9.78
C LEU A 106 21.56 -19.21 8.34
N LYS A 107 20.57 -19.03 7.46
CA LYS A 107 20.72 -19.45 6.06
C LYS A 107 21.80 -18.67 5.33
N ALA A 108 21.98 -17.38 5.62
CA ALA A 108 23.05 -16.58 5.03
C ALA A 108 24.44 -17.11 5.42
N ILE A 109 24.61 -17.51 6.69
CA ILE A 109 25.86 -18.12 7.18
C ILE A 109 26.13 -19.47 6.48
N GLU A 110 25.10 -20.30 6.29
CA GLU A 110 25.23 -21.55 5.52
C GLU A 110 25.71 -21.28 4.08
N LEU A 111 25.15 -20.28 3.40
CA LEU A 111 25.56 -19.92 2.04
C LEU A 111 27.03 -19.47 1.97
N VAL A 112 27.48 -18.69 2.95
CA VAL A 112 28.90 -18.29 3.05
C VAL A 112 29.80 -19.52 3.26
N LYS A 113 29.41 -20.44 4.15
CA LYS A 113 30.16 -21.69 4.39
C LYS A 113 30.23 -22.58 3.15
N GLU A 114 29.18 -22.58 2.33
CA GLU A 114 29.12 -23.29 1.04
C GLU A 114 29.83 -22.53 -0.10
N GLY A 115 30.37 -21.34 0.13
CA GLY A 115 31.00 -20.51 -0.89
C GLY A 115 30.01 -19.91 -1.92
N LYS A 116 28.71 -19.93 -1.62
CA LYS A 116 27.64 -19.44 -2.50
C LYS A 116 27.41 -17.94 -2.32
N PHE A 117 28.32 -17.13 -2.85
CA PHE A 117 28.20 -15.67 -2.88
C PHE A 117 27.28 -15.19 -4.01
N GLY A 118 26.75 -13.98 -3.88
CA GLY A 118 25.84 -13.40 -4.88
C GLY A 118 24.38 -13.89 -4.76
N HIS A 119 24.03 -14.50 -3.64
CA HIS A 119 22.68 -14.97 -3.34
C HIS A 119 22.08 -14.20 -2.16
N MET A 120 20.75 -14.06 -2.14
CA MET A 120 19.98 -13.60 -0.98
C MET A 120 19.17 -14.74 -0.36
N THR A 121 18.85 -14.60 0.92
CA THR A 121 17.89 -15.47 1.60
C THR A 121 16.47 -14.95 1.38
N SER A 122 15.54 -15.86 1.13
CA SER A 122 14.13 -15.53 0.89
C SER A 122 13.22 -16.53 1.57
N LEU A 123 12.03 -16.09 1.98
CA LEU A 123 10.97 -16.97 2.45
C LEU A 123 10.09 -17.40 1.27
N ARG A 124 9.89 -18.70 1.08
CA ARG A 124 8.94 -19.27 0.11
C ARG A 124 8.03 -20.27 0.84
N GLY A 125 6.78 -19.85 1.08
CA GLY A 125 5.90 -20.59 1.99
C GLY A 125 6.48 -20.57 3.41
N THR A 126 6.86 -21.73 3.92
CA THR A 126 7.51 -21.90 5.24
C THR A 126 9.03 -22.03 5.17
N GLU A 127 9.58 -22.16 3.96
CA GLU A 127 10.98 -22.53 3.73
C GLU A 127 11.87 -21.32 3.46
N ILE A 128 13.08 -21.36 4.00
CA ILE A 128 14.13 -20.35 3.72
C ILE A 128 14.99 -20.87 2.59
N VAL A 129 14.90 -20.20 1.45
CA VAL A 129 15.58 -20.58 0.22
C VAL A 129 16.67 -19.58 -0.12
N SER A 130 17.61 -20.04 -0.96
CA SER A 130 18.64 -19.19 -1.56
C SER A 130 18.20 -18.79 -2.96
N VAL A 131 18.29 -17.50 -3.28
CA VAL A 131 17.90 -16.94 -4.58
C VAL A 131 19.06 -16.10 -5.12
N PRO A 132 19.51 -16.31 -6.37
CA PRO A 132 20.52 -15.43 -6.98
C PRO A 132 20.06 -13.97 -6.98
N LEU A 133 20.96 -13.04 -6.63
CA LEU A 133 20.62 -11.62 -6.60
C LEU A 133 20.15 -11.11 -7.97
N GLN A 134 20.70 -11.66 -9.06
CA GLN A 134 20.30 -11.34 -10.44
C GLN A 134 18.82 -11.63 -10.70
N GLU A 135 18.28 -12.72 -10.14
CA GLU A 135 16.85 -13.04 -10.24
C GLU A 135 16.00 -12.10 -9.38
N ALA A 136 16.52 -11.70 -8.22
CA ALA A 136 15.77 -10.89 -7.25
C ALA A 136 15.56 -9.42 -7.68
N VAL A 137 16.49 -8.85 -8.47
CA VAL A 137 16.45 -7.43 -8.87
C VAL A 137 15.67 -7.16 -10.16
N GLY A 138 15.24 -8.20 -10.88
CA GLY A 138 14.63 -8.05 -12.21
C GLY A 138 13.23 -7.44 -12.19
N GLU A 139 12.32 -8.04 -11.42
CA GLU A 139 10.90 -7.63 -11.39
C GLU A 139 10.45 -7.30 -9.97
N THR A 140 9.66 -6.23 -9.84
CA THR A 140 9.04 -5.90 -8.56
C THR A 140 7.90 -6.87 -8.26
N LYS A 141 7.98 -7.56 -7.11
CA LYS A 141 6.87 -8.38 -6.60
C LYS A 141 5.65 -7.50 -6.34
N ARG A 142 4.58 -7.73 -7.11
CA ARG A 142 3.28 -7.06 -6.93
C ARG A 142 2.33 -7.90 -6.08
N VAL A 143 1.33 -7.25 -5.48
CA VAL A 143 0.18 -7.96 -4.92
C VAL A 143 -0.55 -8.69 -6.06
N PRO A 144 -0.78 -10.02 -5.97
CA PRO A 144 -1.50 -10.75 -7.00
C PRO A 144 -2.94 -10.22 -7.16
N GLN A 145 -3.38 -10.01 -8.40
CA GLN A 145 -4.73 -9.49 -8.68
C GLN A 145 -5.82 -10.36 -8.04
N LYS A 146 -5.64 -11.69 -8.06
CA LYS A 146 -6.56 -12.63 -7.41
C LYS A 146 -6.76 -12.33 -5.93
N LEU A 147 -5.70 -12.01 -5.19
CA LEU A 147 -5.79 -11.70 -3.76
C LEU A 147 -6.51 -10.36 -3.53
N TYR A 148 -6.25 -9.37 -4.39
CA TYR A 148 -6.99 -8.12 -4.37
C TYR A 148 -8.48 -8.38 -4.59
N ASP A 149 -8.81 -9.16 -5.62
CA ASP A 149 -10.19 -9.48 -5.96
C ASP A 149 -10.91 -10.24 -4.83
N GLU A 150 -10.24 -11.20 -4.18
CA GLU A 150 -10.82 -11.98 -3.08
C GLU A 150 -11.07 -11.15 -1.81
N VAL A 151 -10.18 -10.23 -1.47
CA VAL A 151 -10.23 -9.51 -0.19
C VAL A 151 -10.95 -8.17 -0.33
N VAL A 152 -10.78 -7.49 -1.47
CA VAL A 152 -11.17 -6.09 -1.63
C VAL A 152 -12.51 -5.95 -2.37
N LYS A 153 -12.76 -6.68 -3.47
CA LYS A 153 -14.04 -6.54 -4.22
C LYS A 153 -15.30 -6.78 -3.36
N PRO A 154 -15.35 -7.79 -2.45
CA PRO A 154 -16.51 -7.97 -1.59
C PRO A 154 -16.79 -6.78 -0.67
N LEU A 155 -15.75 -6.00 -0.30
CA LEU A 155 -15.89 -4.79 0.52
C LEU A 155 -16.52 -3.63 -0.26
N TRP A 156 -16.33 -3.59 -1.59
CA TRP A 156 -16.99 -2.64 -2.49
C TRP A 156 -18.43 -3.08 -2.83
N GLY A 157 -18.79 -4.33 -2.54
CA GLY A 157 -20.10 -4.91 -2.80
C GLY A 157 -20.28 -5.40 -4.23
N GLU A 158 -19.17 -5.75 -4.88
CA GLU A 158 -19.09 -6.53 -6.14
C GLU A 158 -18.92 -8.02 -5.86
#